data_AF-A0A937W3D6-F1
#
_entry.id   AF-A0A937W3D6-F1
#
_cell.length_a   1.000
_cell.length_b   1.000
_cell.length_c   1.000
_cell.angle_alpha   90.00
_cell.angle_beta   90.00
_cell.angle_gamma   90.00
#
_symmetry.space_group_name_H-M   'P 1'
#
loop_
_entity.id
_entity.type
_entity.pdbx_description
1 polymer ?
#
loop_
_entity_poly.entity_id
_entity_poly.type
_entity_poly.pdbx_seq_one_letter_code
_entity_poly.pdbx_strand_id
1 'polypeptide(L)'
;GQGGKPHPRTYGTFPRVLGKYVRQEHIITLEDGVRKMTSMAAAKLGLHDRGVLAEGKAADITIFDAAVVEDRATFEAPHQFPDGIDYVIVNGQIVVEHGMQHPVFPGRVLHK
;
A
#
# COMPACT_ATOMS: atom_id res chain seq x y z
N GLY A 1 3.80 -28.24 -2.04
CA GLY A 1 4.94 -27.81 -2.88
C GLY A 1 5.71 -26.76 -2.12
N GLN A 2 7.04 -26.82 -2.17
CA GLN A 2 7.99 -26.18 -1.24
C GLN A 2 7.73 -24.68 -1.00
N GLY A 3 7.46 -24.35 0.28
CA GLY A 3 7.31 -22.99 0.79
C GLY A 3 8.66 -22.42 1.21
N GLY A 4 9.20 -21.51 0.40
CA GLY A 4 10.27 -20.61 0.83
C GLY A 4 9.68 -19.52 1.71
N LYS A 5 10.27 -19.26 2.89
CA LYS A 5 9.89 -18.14 3.75
C LYS A 5 9.92 -16.85 2.92
N PRO A 6 8.78 -16.18 2.66
CA PRO A 6 8.80 -14.94 1.90
C PRO A 6 9.63 -13.91 2.65
N HIS A 7 10.51 -13.20 1.93
CA HIS A 7 11.31 -12.14 2.51
C HIS A 7 10.35 -11.11 3.16
N PRO A 8 10.62 -10.58 4.36
CA PRO A 8 9.74 -9.64 5.08
C PRO A 8 9.30 -8.39 4.30
N ARG A 9 9.93 -8.12 3.13
CA ARG A 9 9.52 -7.07 2.19
C ARG A 9 8.14 -7.34 1.57
N THR A 10 7.68 -8.58 1.50
CA THR A 10 6.39 -8.96 0.88
C THR A 10 5.21 -8.27 1.56
N TYR A 11 5.30 -8.01 2.87
CA TYR A 11 4.23 -7.36 3.64
C TYR A 11 4.62 -5.98 4.21
N GLY A 12 5.92 -5.67 4.28
CA GLY A 12 6.40 -4.48 4.99
C GLY A 12 6.87 -3.29 4.14
N THR A 13 6.99 -3.41 2.81
CA THR A 13 7.71 -2.38 2.03
C THR A 13 7.07 -0.98 2.12
N PHE A 14 5.76 -0.85 1.88
CA PHE A 14 5.11 0.47 1.93
C PHE A 14 4.87 0.98 3.36
N PRO A 15 4.39 0.15 4.32
CA PRO A 15 4.29 0.57 5.71
C PRO A 15 5.63 1.00 6.31
N ARG A 16 6.74 0.36 5.93
CA ARG A 16 8.10 0.77 6.34
C ARG A 16 8.49 2.14 5.81
N VAL A 17 8.13 2.49 4.57
CA VAL A 17 8.39 3.83 4.04
C VAL A 17 7.64 4.88 4.86
N LEU A 18 6.38 4.64 5.18
CA LEU A 18 5.53 5.58 5.93
C LEU A 18 5.90 5.64 7.42
N GLY A 19 6.12 4.51 8.07
CA GLY A 19 6.47 4.45 9.48
C GLY A 19 7.92 4.83 9.74
N LYS A 20 8.87 4.12 9.11
CA LYS A 20 10.29 4.32 9.37
C LYS A 20 10.84 5.57 8.70
N TYR A 21 10.70 5.69 7.38
CA TYR A 21 11.40 6.75 6.64
C TYR A 21 10.70 8.11 6.68
N VAL A 22 9.38 8.13 6.76
CA VAL A 22 8.61 9.38 6.93
C VAL A 22 8.50 9.73 8.42
N ARG A 23 7.83 8.91 9.24
CA ARG A 23 7.50 9.28 10.64
C ARG A 23 8.71 9.22 11.60
N GLN A 24 9.51 8.16 11.58
CA GLN A 24 10.58 7.97 12.57
C GLN A 24 11.85 8.74 12.19
N GLU A 25 12.37 8.53 10.98
CA GLU A 25 13.67 9.06 10.54
C GLU A 25 13.59 10.40 9.79
N HIS A 26 12.38 10.85 9.41
CA HIS A 26 12.14 12.13 8.72
C HIS A 26 13.02 12.33 7.46
N ILE A 27 13.31 11.24 6.74
CA ILE A 27 14.16 11.26 5.53
C ILE A 27 13.42 11.94 4.36
N ILE A 28 12.10 11.75 4.29
CA ILE A 28 11.21 12.36 3.30
C ILE A 28 9.89 12.77 3.96
N THR A 29 9.18 13.72 3.36
CA THR A 29 7.84 14.09 3.85
C THR A 29 6.81 12.99 3.54
N LEU A 30 5.67 13.04 4.22
CA LEU A 30 4.57 12.10 3.98
C LEU A 30 4.06 12.18 2.53
N GLU A 31 3.91 13.39 2.01
CA GLU A 31 3.46 13.65 0.65
C GLU A 31 4.45 13.07 -0.37
N ASP A 32 5.75 13.21 -0.15
CA ASP A 32 6.77 12.63 -1.02
C ASP A 32 6.81 11.10 -0.93
N GLY A 33 6.60 10.54 0.27
CA GLY A 33 6.40 9.11 0.48
C GLY A 33 5.23 8.58 -0.34
N VAL A 34 4.05 9.18 -0.17
CA VAL A 34 2.82 8.84 -0.91
C VAL A 34 3.00 9.02 -2.41
N ARG A 35 3.58 10.14 -2.86
CA ARG A 35 3.85 10.42 -4.28
C ARG A 35 4.73 9.35 -4.92
N LYS A 36 5.78 8.91 -4.23
CA LYS A 36 6.69 7.87 -4.72
C LYS A 36 6.00 6.52 -4.93
N MET A 37 5.01 6.19 -4.10
CA MET A 37 4.24 4.94 -4.18
C MET A 37 2.95 5.02 -5.02
N THR A 38 2.53 6.23 -5.43
CA THR A 38 1.30 6.45 -6.20
C THR A 38 1.59 7.12 -7.55
N SER A 39 1.46 8.44 -7.66
CA SER A 39 1.50 9.19 -8.92
C SER A 39 2.81 9.04 -9.67
N MET A 40 3.95 9.00 -8.97
CA MET A 40 5.25 8.77 -9.62
C MET A 40 5.34 7.37 -10.23
N ALA A 41 4.81 6.35 -9.55
CA ALA A 41 4.79 4.98 -10.05
C ALA A 41 3.83 4.85 -11.25
N ALA A 42 2.62 5.42 -11.14
CA ALA A 42 1.64 5.47 -12.22
C ALA A 42 2.20 6.15 -13.48
N ALA A 43 2.82 7.33 -13.32
CA ALA A 43 3.44 8.06 -14.43
C ALA A 43 4.57 7.26 -15.11
N LYS A 44 5.44 6.59 -14.33
CA LYS A 44 6.50 5.73 -14.88
C LYS A 44 5.96 4.54 -15.68
N LEU A 45 4.78 4.04 -15.31
CA LEU A 45 4.15 2.91 -15.98
C LEU A 45 3.23 3.32 -17.14
N GLY A 46 2.93 4.62 -17.30
CA GLY A 46 1.97 5.12 -18.29
C GLY A 46 0.50 4.95 -17.87
N LEU A 47 0.23 4.79 -16.57
CA LEU A 47 -1.13 4.63 -16.05
C LEU A 47 -1.78 5.99 -15.85
N HIS A 48 -2.56 6.43 -16.84
CA HIS A 48 -3.15 7.77 -16.83
C HIS A 48 -4.41 7.89 -15.96
N ASP A 49 -5.09 6.79 -15.64
CA ASP A 49 -6.33 6.76 -14.85
C ASP A 49 -6.11 6.47 -13.36
N ARG A 50 -4.85 6.35 -12.89
CA ARG A 50 -4.50 5.89 -11.53
C ARG A 50 -3.41 6.72 -10.87
N GLY A 51 -3.22 6.50 -9.56
CA GLY A 51 -2.13 7.06 -8.77
C GLY A 51 -2.35 8.50 -8.27
N VAL A 52 -3.51 9.10 -8.55
CA VAL A 52 -3.90 10.43 -8.05
C VAL A 52 -5.37 10.37 -7.63
N LEU A 53 -5.71 10.98 -6.49
CA LEU A 53 -7.09 11.22 -6.10
C LEU A 53 -7.64 12.43 -6.86
N ALA A 54 -8.44 12.17 -7.89
CA ALA A 54 -9.11 13.18 -8.68
C ALA A 54 -10.38 12.59 -9.33
N GLU A 55 -11.32 13.45 -9.68
CA GLU A 55 -12.52 13.04 -10.42
C GLU A 55 -12.17 12.35 -11.74
N GLY A 56 -12.93 11.30 -12.08
CA GLY A 56 -12.73 10.51 -13.29
C GLY A 56 -11.54 9.53 -13.26
N LYS A 57 -10.80 9.44 -12.14
CA LYS A 57 -9.76 8.42 -11.92
C LYS A 57 -10.36 7.15 -11.28
N ALA A 58 -9.64 6.04 -11.39
CA ALA A 58 -10.00 4.83 -10.67
C ALA A 58 -9.98 5.09 -9.16
N ALA A 59 -11.02 4.61 -8.46
CA ALA A 59 -11.11 4.70 -7.00
C ALA A 59 -10.23 3.62 -6.34
N ASP A 60 -8.92 3.74 -6.52
CA ASP A 60 -7.91 2.98 -5.81
C ASP A 60 -7.41 3.81 -4.63
N ILE A 61 -7.86 3.47 -3.42
CA ILE A 61 -7.69 4.32 -2.23
C ILE A 61 -7.19 3.47 -1.07
N THR A 62 -6.25 4.00 -0.29
CA THR A 62 -5.82 3.41 0.99
C THR A 62 -6.04 4.44 2.09
N ILE A 63 -6.75 4.05 3.14
CA ILE A 63 -6.94 4.84 4.35
C ILE A 63 -6.03 4.25 5.42
N PHE A 64 -5.15 5.07 5.97
CA PHE A 64 -4.18 4.66 6.97
C PHE A 64 -3.95 5.77 7.99
N ASP A 65 -3.59 5.40 9.20
CA ASP A 65 -3.18 6.32 10.25
C ASP A 65 -1.66 6.52 10.21
N ALA A 66 -1.25 7.72 9.79
CA ALA A 66 0.15 8.09 9.69
C ALA A 66 0.90 8.01 11.04
N ALA A 67 0.20 8.18 12.18
CA ALA A 67 0.81 8.13 13.50
C ALA A 67 1.22 6.71 13.91
N VAL A 68 0.55 5.67 13.41
CA VAL A 68 0.76 4.29 13.84
C VAL A 68 1.14 3.31 12.73
N VAL A 69 1.01 3.68 11.44
CA VAL A 69 1.35 2.79 10.33
C VAL A 69 2.77 2.24 10.46
N GLU A 70 2.90 0.91 10.45
CA GLU A 70 4.18 0.24 10.70
C GLU A 70 4.19 -1.18 10.13
N ASP A 71 5.34 -1.63 9.64
CA ASP A 71 5.51 -3.03 9.23
C ASP A 71 5.82 -3.92 10.43
N ARG A 72 4.99 -4.93 10.66
CA ARG A 72 5.21 -5.93 11.73
C ARG A 72 6.03 -7.14 11.29
N ALA A 73 6.28 -7.30 9.99
CA ALA A 73 7.00 -8.45 9.46
C ALA A 73 8.46 -8.45 9.90
N THR A 74 8.84 -9.40 10.76
CA THR A 74 10.23 -9.64 11.16
C THR A 74 10.82 -10.80 10.35
N PHE A 75 12.14 -10.96 10.39
CA PHE A 75 12.80 -12.14 9.79
C PHE A 75 12.34 -13.46 10.44
N GLU A 76 11.95 -13.42 11.71
CA GLU A 76 11.49 -14.57 12.48
C GLU A 76 10.01 -14.86 12.24
N ALA A 77 9.19 -13.83 12.02
CA ALA A 77 7.76 -13.92 11.73
C ALA A 77 7.39 -13.04 10.51
N PRO A 78 7.59 -13.54 9.27
CA PRO A 78 7.41 -12.74 8.06
C PRO A 78 5.93 -12.52 7.68
N HIS A 79 5.00 -13.29 8.22
CA HIS A 79 3.56 -13.26 7.90
C HIS A 79 2.77 -12.43 8.92
N GLN A 80 3.11 -11.17 9.08
CA GLN A 80 2.32 -10.24 9.89
C GLN A 80 1.77 -9.13 9.01
N PHE A 81 0.47 -8.89 9.13
CA PHE A 81 -0.16 -7.74 8.51
C PHE A 81 0.36 -6.45 9.16
N PRO A 82 0.52 -5.37 8.38
CA PRO A 82 0.91 -4.09 8.92
C PRO A 82 -0.20 -3.51 9.80
N ASP A 83 0.21 -2.73 10.81
CA ASP A 83 -0.72 -1.92 11.59
C ASP A 83 -1.05 -0.62 10.86
N GLY A 84 -2.17 0.00 11.24
CA GLY A 84 -2.51 1.36 10.84
C GLY A 84 -3.04 1.49 9.42
N ILE A 85 -3.40 0.40 8.74
CA ILE A 85 -4.15 0.43 7.47
C ILE A 85 -5.60 0.02 7.75
N ASP A 86 -6.51 0.99 7.69
CA ASP A 86 -7.93 0.77 8.00
C ASP A 86 -8.68 0.23 6.79
N TYR A 87 -8.45 0.81 5.60
CA TYR A 87 -9.15 0.42 4.39
C TYR A 87 -8.23 0.34 3.19
N VAL A 88 -8.49 -0.65 2.34
CA VAL A 88 -7.98 -0.69 0.98
C VAL A 88 -9.17 -0.85 0.04
N ILE A 89 -9.26 0.06 -0.92
CA ILE A 89 -10.33 0.14 -1.90
C ILE A 89 -9.68 0.01 -3.28
N VAL A 90 -10.22 -0.86 -4.13
CA VAL A 90 -9.73 -1.08 -5.49
C VAL A 90 -10.90 -0.95 -6.45
N ASN A 91 -10.76 -0.06 -7.45
CA ASN A 91 -11.84 0.27 -8.38
C ASN A 91 -13.20 0.52 -7.68
N GLY A 92 -13.18 1.17 -6.51
CA GLY A 92 -14.38 1.53 -5.75
C GLY A 92 -14.97 0.45 -4.86
N GLN A 93 -14.36 -0.73 -4.77
CA GLN A 93 -14.80 -1.80 -3.85
C GLN A 93 -13.80 -1.98 -2.70
N ILE A 94 -14.32 -2.10 -1.48
CA ILE A 94 -13.52 -2.38 -0.28
C ILE A 94 -13.00 -3.82 -0.38
N VAL A 95 -11.67 -3.97 -0.48
CA VAL A 95 -10.99 -5.27 -0.50
C VAL A 95 -10.37 -5.61 0.85
N VAL A 96 -10.06 -4.60 1.67
CA VAL A 96 -9.60 -4.76 3.06
C VAL A 96 -10.33 -3.74 3.94
N GLU A 97 -10.78 -4.19 5.10
CA GLU A 97 -11.40 -3.36 6.15
C GLU A 97 -10.93 -3.84 7.52
N HIS A 98 -10.29 -2.95 8.28
CA HIS A 98 -9.77 -3.21 9.63
C HIS A 98 -9.00 -4.54 9.75
N GLY A 99 -8.10 -4.79 8.80
CA GLY A 99 -7.29 -6.01 8.72
C GLY A 99 -8.01 -7.25 8.18
N MET A 100 -9.32 -7.19 7.92
CA MET A 100 -10.09 -8.27 7.29
C MET A 100 -10.06 -8.12 5.77
N GLN A 101 -9.71 -9.20 5.05
CA GLN A 101 -9.80 -9.25 3.59
C GLN A 101 -11.20 -9.70 3.16
N HIS A 102 -11.81 -8.98 2.23
CA HIS A 102 -13.10 -9.32 1.65
C HIS A 102 -12.92 -10.17 0.37
N PRO A 103 -13.76 -11.18 0.10
CA PRO A 103 -13.65 -12.06 -1.08
C PRO A 103 -14.18 -11.39 -2.36
N VAL A 104 -13.71 -10.18 -2.64
CA VAL A 104 -14.02 -9.42 -3.85
C VAL A 104 -12.74 -9.25 -4.68
N PHE A 105 -12.88 -9.35 -6.00
CA PHE A 105 -11.74 -9.31 -6.92
C PHE A 105 -11.92 -8.22 -7.99
N PRO A 106 -12.01 -6.93 -7.58
CA PRO A 106 -12.31 -5.82 -8.49
C PRO A 106 -11.12 -5.43 -9.39
N GLY A 107 -10.01 -6.18 -9.34
CA GLY A 107 -8.81 -5.91 -10.14
C GLY A 107 -9.06 -5.99 -11.64
N ARG A 108 -8.30 -5.21 -12.41
CA ARG A 108 -8.37 -5.19 -13.88
C ARG A 108 -6.97 -5.34 -14.46
N VAL A 109 -6.89 -5.99 -15.62
CA VAL A 109 -5.66 -5.95 -16.44
C VAL A 109 -5.49 -4.51 -16.93
N LEU A 110 -4.30 -3.95 -16.72
CA LEU A 110 -3.99 -2.59 -17.12
C LEU A 110 -3.27 -2.59 -18.46
N HIS A 111 -3.64 -1.64 -19.30
CA HIS A 111 -2.99 -1.36 -20.58
C HIS A 111 -2.31 0.00 -20.49
N LYS A 112 -1.24 0.19 -21.27
CA LYS A 112 -0.58 1.48 -21.44
C LYS A 112 -1.36 2.35 -22.41
#